data_AF-A0A3S4GM75-F1
#
_entry.id   AF-A0A3S4GM75-F1
#
_cell.length_a   1.000
_cell.length_b   1.000
_cell.length_c   1.000
_cell.angle_alpha   90.00
_cell.angle_beta   90.00
_cell.angle_gamma   90.00
#
_symmetry.space_group_name_H-M   'P 1'
#
loop_
_entity.id
_entity.type
_entity.pdbx_description
1 polymer ?
#
loop_
_entity_poly.entity_id
_entity_poly.type
_entity_poly.pdbx_seq_one_letter_code
_entity_poly.pdbx_strand_id
1 'polypeptide(L)'
;MTRKIPLLALGFGMALASAQAFAHGNHSHGPALTEVERQASEGIFADKDVQDRALSDWEGVWQSVNPYLAQRRSRSGAGAEGEKARRQERGGVSRLL
;
A
#
# COMPACT_ATOMS: atom_id res chain seq x y z
N MET A 1 -0.93 9.36 -52.31
CA MET A 1 -0.27 10.47 -51.58
C MET A 1 0.45 9.90 -50.36
N THR A 2 1.77 9.72 -50.42
CA THR A 2 2.56 9.18 -49.31
C THR A 2 3.00 10.33 -48.38
N ARG A 3 2.41 10.43 -47.18
CA ARG A 3 2.81 11.41 -46.16
C ARG A 3 4.17 10.99 -45.58
N LYS A 4 5.21 11.80 -45.80
CA LYS A 4 6.52 11.63 -45.18
C LYS A 4 6.39 12.09 -43.73
N ILE A 5 6.35 11.16 -42.77
CA ILE A 5 6.41 11.50 -41.35
C ILE A 5 7.82 12.06 -41.10
N PRO A 6 7.97 13.31 -40.65
CA PRO A 6 9.29 13.86 -40.39
C PRO A 6 9.94 13.05 -39.28
N LEU A 7 11.19 12.63 -39.48
CA LEU A 7 11.97 11.80 -38.55
C LEU A 7 11.99 12.39 -37.12
N LEU A 8 11.88 13.71 -37.02
CA LEU A 8 11.76 14.46 -35.77
C LEU A 8 10.50 14.12 -34.96
N ALA A 9 9.35 13.93 -35.63
CA ALA A 9 8.09 13.58 -34.97
C ALA A 9 8.11 12.14 -34.43
N LEU A 10 8.80 11.22 -35.12
CA LEU A 10 9.02 9.86 -34.64
C LEU A 10 9.95 9.84 -33.41
N GLY A 11 11.05 10.60 -33.47
CA GLY A 11 11.99 10.73 -32.34
C GLY A 11 11.34 11.32 -31.09
N PHE A 12 10.51 12.35 -31.24
CA PHE A 12 9.79 12.97 -30.13
C PHE A 12 8.75 12.03 -29.50
N GLY A 13 8.00 11.29 -30.31
CA GLY A 13 7.05 10.29 -29.81
C GLY A 13 7.72 9.16 -29.02
N MET A 14 8.88 8.69 -29.48
CA MET A 14 9.65 7.64 -28.81
C MET A 14 10.29 8.14 -27.50
N ALA A 15 10.70 9.41 -27.44
CA ALA A 15 11.23 10.04 -26.22
C ALA A 15 10.15 10.28 -25.15
N LEU A 16 8.90 10.59 -25.54
CA LEU A 16 7.81 10.79 -24.57
C LEU A 16 7.35 9.45 -23.95
N ALA A 17 7.39 8.36 -24.73
CA ALA A 17 7.05 7.02 -24.25
C ALA A 17 8.08 6.45 -23.26
N SER A 18 9.37 6.79 -23.41
CA SER A 18 10.43 6.31 -22.50
C SER A 18 10.42 7.01 -21.13
N ALA A 19 9.83 8.20 -21.02
CA ALA A 19 9.75 8.94 -19.76
C ALA A 19 8.89 8.23 -18.69
N GLN A 20 7.93 7.38 -19.09
CA GLN A 20 7.04 6.68 -18.16
C GLN A 20 7.70 5.51 -17.42
N ALA A 21 8.84 5.01 -17.91
CA ALA A 21 9.52 3.84 -17.33
C ALA A 21 10.17 4.11 -15.97
N PHE A 22 10.38 5.39 -15.60
CA PHE A 22 11.06 5.79 -14.36
C PHE A 22 10.10 6.20 -13.22
N ALA A 23 8.78 6.05 -13.39
CA ALA A 23 7.81 6.49 -12.38
C ALA A 23 7.70 5.58 -11.14
N HIS A 24 8.43 4.47 -11.09
CA HIS A 24 8.39 3.53 -9.95
C HIS A 24 9.62 3.74 -9.06
N GLY A 25 9.43 4.47 -7.94
CA GLY A 25 10.46 4.66 -6.92
C GLY A 25 10.65 3.43 -6.03
N ASN A 26 11.78 3.36 -5.31
CA ASN A 26 12.04 2.29 -4.34
C ASN A 26 11.19 2.50 -3.07
N HIS A 27 10.25 1.60 -2.80
CA HIS A 27 9.40 1.61 -1.60
C HIS A 27 9.96 0.76 -0.45
N SER A 28 11.21 0.29 -0.55
CA SER A 28 11.83 -0.52 0.49
C SER A 28 12.36 0.35 1.64
N HIS A 29 11.97 0.01 2.86
CA HIS A 29 12.47 0.64 4.08
C HIS A 29 13.29 -0.38 4.86
N GLY A 30 14.57 -0.48 4.53
CA GLY A 30 15.52 -1.40 5.16
C GLY A 30 15.68 -2.74 4.41
N PRO A 31 16.42 -3.69 5.03
CA PRO A 31 16.59 -5.05 4.52
C PRO A 31 15.27 -5.81 4.45
N ALA A 32 15.22 -6.84 3.60
CA ALA A 32 14.11 -7.78 3.60
C ALA A 32 14.09 -8.57 4.92
N LEU A 33 12.89 -8.84 5.45
CA LEU A 33 12.71 -9.67 6.64
C LEU A 33 13.16 -11.10 6.35
N THR A 34 13.84 -11.71 7.32
CA THR A 34 14.00 -13.16 7.39
C THR A 34 12.65 -13.84 7.60
N GLU A 35 12.56 -15.14 7.33
CA GLU A 35 11.32 -15.89 7.56
C GLU A 35 10.86 -15.84 9.02
N VAL A 36 11.79 -15.86 9.99
CA VAL A 36 11.49 -15.75 11.42
C VAL A 36 10.93 -14.37 11.75
N GLU A 37 11.52 -13.29 11.24
CA GLU A 37 11.01 -11.93 11.46
C GLU A 37 9.64 -11.71 10.79
N ARG A 38 9.42 -12.31 9.62
CA ARG A 38 8.12 -12.31 8.95
C ARG A 38 7.06 -13.00 9.83
N GLN A 39 7.33 -14.21 10.32
CA GLN A 39 6.44 -14.92 11.24
C GLN A 39 6.16 -14.11 12.51
N ALA A 40 7.20 -13.49 13.11
CA ALA A 40 7.04 -12.61 14.26
C ALA A 40 6.13 -11.41 13.95
N SER A 41 6.25 -10.80 12.76
CA SER A 41 5.38 -9.70 12.31
C SER A 41 3.91 -10.11 12.12
N GLU A 42 3.66 -11.40 11.87
CA GLU A 42 2.33 -12.02 11.78
C GLU A 42 1.81 -12.47 13.16
N GLY A 43 2.57 -12.23 14.23
CA GLY A 43 2.21 -12.59 15.60
C GLY A 43 2.58 -14.03 16.00
N ILE A 44 3.43 -14.71 15.23
CA ILE A 44 3.89 -16.08 15.48
C ILE A 44 5.35 -16.03 15.94
N PHE A 45 5.58 -16.15 17.25
CA PHE A 45 6.91 -16.16 17.86
C PHE A 45 6.89 -16.91 19.20
N ALA A 46 8.06 -17.32 19.68
CA ALA A 46 8.23 -17.86 21.03
C ALA A 46 8.75 -16.79 21.99
N ASP A 47 8.40 -16.87 23.27
CA ASP A 47 8.78 -15.88 24.28
C ASP A 47 10.30 -15.67 24.38
N LYS A 48 11.08 -16.75 24.20
CA LYS A 48 12.54 -16.70 24.21
C LYS A 48 13.16 -15.84 23.11
N ASP A 49 12.39 -15.55 22.05
CA ASP A 49 12.84 -14.77 20.90
C ASP A 49 12.54 -13.27 21.06
N VAL A 50 11.82 -12.89 22.12
CA VAL A 50 11.57 -11.49 22.49
C VAL A 50 12.81 -10.91 23.16
N GLN A 51 13.21 -9.71 22.75
CA GLN A 51 14.41 -9.03 23.23
C GLN A 51 14.11 -7.58 23.60
N ASP A 52 14.89 -7.04 24.54
CA ASP A 52 14.87 -5.62 24.85
C ASP A 52 15.32 -4.79 23.65
N ARG A 53 14.76 -3.58 23.53
CA ARG A 53 15.04 -2.66 22.42
C ARG A 53 15.42 -1.27 22.95
N ALA A 54 16.37 -0.65 22.28
CA ALA A 54 16.78 0.71 22.59
C ALA A 54 15.74 1.72 22.11
N LEU A 55 15.64 2.88 22.78
CA LEU A 55 14.71 3.94 22.38
C LEU A 55 15.01 4.49 20.97
N SER A 56 16.27 4.41 20.53
CA SER A 56 16.73 4.83 19.20
C SER A 56 16.03 4.09 18.05
N ASP A 57 15.46 2.92 18.32
CA ASP A 57 14.67 2.18 17.32
C ASP A 57 13.41 2.94 16.85
N TRP A 58 12.98 3.94 17.63
CA TRP A 58 11.88 4.84 17.31
C TRP A 58 12.35 6.29 17.12
N GLU A 59 13.64 6.53 16.92
CA GLU A 59 14.17 7.86 16.68
C GLU A 59 13.56 8.48 15.41
N GLY A 60 13.21 9.76 15.50
CA GLY A 60 12.64 10.53 14.40
C GLY A 60 11.37 11.27 14.80
N VAL A 61 10.78 11.95 13.82
CA VAL A 61 9.51 12.67 13.99
C VAL A 61 8.38 11.81 13.44
N TRP A 62 7.39 11.52 14.29
CA TRP A 62 6.25 10.69 13.94
C TRP A 62 4.98 11.53 13.85
N GLN A 63 4.20 11.34 12.79
CA GLN A 63 2.90 12.00 12.61
C GLN A 63 1.76 11.02 12.88
N SER A 64 0.75 11.46 13.64
CA SER A 64 -0.46 10.67 13.85
C SER A 64 -1.20 10.42 12.52
N VAL A 65 -1.66 9.19 12.32
CA VAL A 65 -2.49 8.82 11.15
C VAL A 65 -3.97 9.20 11.33
N ASN A 66 -4.39 9.54 12.56
CA ASN A 66 -5.79 9.82 12.89
C ASN A 66 -6.44 10.96 12.05
N PRO A 67 -5.74 12.07 11.73
CA PRO A 67 -6.31 13.11 10.87
C PRO A 67 -6.76 12.60 9.50
N TYR A 68 -6.03 11.62 8.92
CA TYR A 68 -6.40 11.02 7.63
C TYR A 68 -7.62 10.11 7.75
N LEU A 69 -7.74 9.36 8.85
CA LEU A 69 -8.92 8.54 9.15
C LEU A 69 -10.16 9.42 9.34
N ALA A 70 -10.02 10.52 10.09
CA ALA A 70 -11.09 11.49 10.30
C ALA A 70 -11.53 12.16 8.99
N GLN A 71 -10.57 12.55 8.14
CA GLN A 71 -10.86 13.08 6.81
C GLN A 71 -11.59 12.06 5.94
N ARG A 72 -11.16 10.79 5.93
CA ARG A 72 -11.84 9.72 5.19
C ARG A 72 -13.27 9.54 5.68
N ARG A 73 -13.49 9.48 7.00
CA ARG A 73 -14.84 9.35 7.59
C ARG A 73 -15.73 10.55 7.24
N SER A 74 -15.16 11.75 7.24
CA SER A 74 -15.87 12.96 6.81
C SER A 74 -16.23 12.93 5.31
N ARG A 75 -15.36 12.36 4.46
CA ARG A 75 -15.58 12.26 3.01
C ARG A 75 -16.52 11.13 2.61
N SER A 76 -16.48 9.97 3.28
CA SER A 76 -17.32 8.83 2.92
C SER A 76 -18.75 8.91 3.46
N GLY A 77 -19.05 9.91 4.31
CA GLY A 77 -20.19 9.83 5.22
C GLY A 77 -20.00 8.68 6.21
N ALA A 78 -20.63 8.75 7.37
CA ALA A 78 -20.46 7.79 8.46
C ALA A 78 -21.04 6.37 8.20
N GLY A 79 -21.18 5.94 6.93
CA GLY A 79 -21.87 4.70 6.54
C GLY A 79 -21.01 3.56 5.99
N ALA A 80 -19.77 3.82 5.54
CA ALA A 80 -19.02 2.83 4.75
C ALA A 80 -18.47 1.64 5.59
N GLU A 81 -18.22 1.83 6.88
CA GLU A 81 -17.65 0.79 7.75
C GLU A 81 -18.70 -0.24 8.21
N GLY A 82 -19.97 0.18 8.36
CA GLY A 82 -21.08 -0.70 8.77
C GLY A 82 -21.66 -1.55 7.63
N GLU A 83 -21.50 -1.13 6.38
CA GLU A 83 -22.09 -1.82 5.22
C GLU A 83 -21.32 -3.09 4.83
N LYS A 84 -20.00 -3.10 4.98
CA LYS A 84 -19.15 -4.29 4.72
C LYS A 84 -19.43 -5.40 5.74
N ALA A 85 -19.55 -5.05 7.03
CA ALA A 85 -19.84 -5.99 8.11
C ALA A 85 -21.24 -6.62 7.97
N ARG A 86 -22.28 -5.82 7.67
CA ARG A 86 -23.65 -6.34 7.46
C ARG A 86 -23.80 -7.20 6.20
N ARG A 87 -23.03 -6.95 5.15
CA ARG A 87 -23.08 -7.74 3.91
C ARG A 87 -22.48 -9.14 4.08
N GLN A 88 -21.52 -9.30 4.97
CA GLN A 88 -20.92 -10.59 5.29
C GLN A 88 -21.87 -11.49 6.10
N GLU A 89 -22.64 -10.93 7.03
CA GLU A 89 -23.71 -11.68 7.73
C GLU A 89 -24.85 -12.10 6.80
N ARG A 90 -25.31 -11.19 5.91
CA ARG A 90 -26.44 -11.50 5.01
C ARG A 90 -26.08 -12.47 3.89
N GLY A 91 -24.81 -12.60 3.52
CA GLY A 91 -24.34 -13.57 2.53
C GLY A 91 -24.27 -15.02 3.04
N GLY A 92 -24.21 -15.22 4.36
CA GLY A 92 -24.15 -16.56 4.97
C GLY A 92 -25.50 -17.26 5.09
N VAL A 93 -26.60 -16.51 5.21
CA VAL A 93 -27.94 -17.08 5.42
C VAL A 93 -28.57 -17.59 4.12
N SER A 94 -28.14 -17.10 2.96
CA SER A 94 -28.74 -17.47 1.66
C SER A 94 -28.19 -18.76 1.04
N ARG A 95 -27.36 -19.53 1.76
CA ARG A 95 -26.80 -20.82 1.29
C ARG A 95 -27.34 -22.05 2.03
N LEU A 96 -28.49 -21.89 2.69
CA LEU A 96 -29.20 -22.98 3.36
C LEU A 96 -30.71 -22.86 3.13
N LEU A 97 -31.12 -22.77 1.86
CA LEU A 97 -32.42 -23.23 1.35
C LEU A 97 -32.23 -23.66 -0.11
#